data_AF-A0A9E1R647-F1
#
_entry.id   AF-A0A9E1R647-F1
#
_cell.length_a   1.000
_cell.length_b   1.000
_cell.length_c   1.000
_cell.angle_alpha   90.00
_cell.angle_beta   90.00
_cell.angle_gamma   90.00
#
_symmetry.space_group_name_H-M   'P 1'
#
loop_
_entity.id
_entity.type
_entity.pdbx_description
1 polymer ?
#
loop_
_entity_poly.entity_id
_entity_poly.type
_entity_poly.pdbx_seq_one_letter_code
_entity_poly.pdbx_strand_id
1 'polypeptide(L)'
;MRNTKGFTLIELLIVVAIIGVLAAVGIPLYNGYITKAKISAVLQSHINMRDEMGAGMARCAAQSEGNLKLYKDSRGGNREIVLVPCLSTTSELAAKFVNHFLEYDNPYNDKQVNITRGGNCNPTGLGVHQFSNSHTGPDSITLCTNTGDEDGNDKIVKANIYRG
;
A
#
# COMPACT_ATOMS: atom_id res chain seq x y z
N MET A 1 -47.20 32.27 24.81
CA MET A 1 -46.63 33.18 23.78
C MET A 1 -45.24 32.65 23.40
N ARG A 2 -45.02 32.23 22.16
CA ARG A 2 -43.71 31.72 21.71
C ARG A 2 -42.81 32.91 21.39
N ASN A 3 -41.82 33.16 22.25
CA ASN A 3 -40.77 34.15 22.04
C ASN A 3 -39.75 33.59 21.02
N THR A 4 -40.05 33.70 19.73
CA THR A 4 -39.13 33.32 18.67
C THR A 4 -38.11 34.43 18.46
N LYS A 5 -36.96 34.36 19.14
CA LYS A 5 -35.79 35.16 18.80
C LYS A 5 -35.28 34.70 17.43
N GLY A 6 -35.46 35.51 16.40
CA GLY A 6 -34.87 35.29 15.09
C GLY A 6 -33.37 35.62 15.11
N PHE A 7 -32.58 34.89 14.32
CA PHE A 7 -31.17 35.22 14.07
C PHE A 7 -31.06 36.62 13.45
N THR A 8 -30.10 37.41 13.91
CA THR A 8 -29.82 38.72 13.31
C THR A 8 -28.94 38.57 12.08
N LEU A 9 -29.12 39.45 11.09
CA LEU A 9 -28.27 39.49 9.89
C LEU A 9 -26.80 39.74 10.23
N ILE A 10 -26.54 40.55 11.27
CA ILE A 10 -25.18 40.84 11.71
C ILE A 10 -24.50 39.61 12.33
N GLU A 11 -25.24 38.80 13.11
CA GLU A 11 -24.71 37.52 13.62
C GLU A 11 -24.34 36.58 12.46
N LEU A 12 -25.18 36.51 11.43
CA LEU A 12 -24.92 35.64 10.29
C LEU A 12 -23.71 36.11 9.47
N LEU A 13 -23.55 37.42 9.28
CA LEU A 13 -22.40 38.00 8.57
C LEU A 13 -21.06 37.76 9.27
N ILE A 14 -21.03 37.86 10.60
CA ILE A 14 -19.81 37.59 11.38
C ILE A 14 -19.43 36.11 11.29
N VAL A 15 -20.41 35.21 11.37
CA VAL A 15 -20.17 33.75 11.26
C VAL A 15 -19.57 33.39 9.90
N VAL A 16 -20.13 33.93 8.81
CA VAL A 16 -19.61 33.67 7.45
C VAL A 16 -18.19 34.24 7.30
N ALA A 17 -17.91 35.42 7.85
CA ALA A 17 -16.57 36.01 7.82
C ALA A 17 -15.53 35.13 8.54
N ILE A 18 -15.86 34.61 9.72
CA ILE A 18 -14.96 33.72 10.49
C ILE A 18 -14.74 32.39 9.75
N ILE A 19 -15.80 31.77 9.24
CA ILE A 19 -15.70 30.51 8.47
C ILE A 19 -14.85 30.72 7.21
N GLY A 20 -14.97 31.87 6.54
CA GLY A 20 -14.17 32.21 5.36
C GLY A 20 -12.66 32.22 5.63
N VAL A 21 -12.25 32.85 6.74
CA VAL A 21 -10.82 32.88 7.13
C VAL A 21 -10.33 31.48 7.51
N LEU A 22 -11.10 30.73 8.31
CA LEU A 22 -10.74 29.37 8.71
C LEU A 22 -10.63 28.41 7.53
N ALA A 23 -11.52 28.53 6.54
CA ALA A 23 -11.49 27.71 5.34
C ALA A 23 -10.25 28.01 4.47
N ALA A 24 -9.90 29.29 4.31
CA ALA A 24 -8.75 29.71 3.50
C ALA A 24 -7.42 29.12 4.00
N VAL A 25 -7.22 29.04 5.32
CA VAL A 25 -6.00 28.45 5.92
C VAL A 25 -6.10 26.95 6.14
N GLY A 26 -7.30 26.42 6.42
CA GLY A 26 -7.50 25.03 6.82
C GLY A 26 -7.42 24.03 5.66
N ILE A 27 -7.95 24.38 4.49
CA ILE A 27 -7.99 23.50 3.31
C ILE A 27 -6.58 23.09 2.82
N PRO A 28 -5.63 24.01 2.53
CA PRO A 28 -4.32 23.61 2.03
C PRO A 28 -3.53 22.76 3.04
N LEU A 29 -3.67 23.07 4.33
CA LEU A 29 -3.03 22.33 5.42
C LEU A 29 -3.57 20.89 5.51
N TYR A 30 -4.90 20.73 5.43
CA TYR A 30 -5.55 19.41 5.48
C TYR A 30 -5.09 18.49 4.35
N ASN A 31 -4.97 19.01 3.12
CA ASN A 31 -4.50 18.22 1.98
C ASN A 31 -3.09 17.67 2.20
N GLY A 32 -2.17 18.47 2.75
CA GLY A 32 -0.80 18.02 3.07
C GLY A 32 -0.78 16.90 4.11
N TYR A 33 -1.62 16.97 5.14
CA TYR A 33 -1.72 15.90 6.15
C TYR A 33 -2.26 14.60 5.57
N ILE A 34 -3.28 14.67 4.72
CA ILE A 34 -3.83 13.48 4.05
C ILE A 34 -2.76 12.83 3.16
N THR A 35 -1.99 13.61 2.40
CA THR A 35 -0.90 13.07 1.58
C THR A 35 0.13 12.34 2.43
N LYS A 36 0.60 12.93 3.53
CA LYS A 36 1.58 12.28 4.43
C LYS A 36 1.02 11.00 5.06
N ALA A 37 -0.25 11.01 5.46
CA ALA A 37 -0.92 9.81 5.98
C ALA A 37 -0.97 8.68 4.93
N LYS A 38 -1.27 9.00 3.67
CA LYS A 38 -1.25 8.04 2.56
C LYS A 38 0.15 7.46 2.32
N ILE A 39 1.19 8.31 2.25
CA ILE A 39 2.59 7.87 2.09
C ILE A 39 2.96 6.90 3.23
N SER A 40 2.65 7.28 4.47
CA SER A 40 2.96 6.46 5.65
C SER A 40 2.23 5.11 5.63
N ALA A 41 0.96 5.08 5.22
CA ALA A 41 0.19 3.85 5.12
C ALA A 41 0.79 2.90 4.07
N VAL A 42 1.14 3.42 2.88
CA VAL A 42 1.79 2.62 1.83
C VAL A 42 3.16 2.09 2.27
N LEU A 43 3.95 2.93 2.94
CA LEU A 43 5.25 2.51 3.46
C LEU A 43 5.10 1.41 4.52
N GLN A 44 4.10 1.51 5.40
CA GLN A 44 3.83 0.45 6.39
C GLN A 44 3.44 -0.86 5.70
N SER A 45 2.59 -0.81 4.67
CA SER A 45 2.25 -1.97 3.85
C SER A 45 3.48 -2.60 3.21
N HIS A 46 4.39 -1.79 2.67
CA HIS A 46 5.66 -2.24 2.09
C HIS A 46 6.54 -2.98 3.12
N ILE A 47 6.67 -2.44 4.33
CA ILE A 47 7.45 -3.04 5.42
C ILE A 47 6.84 -4.38 5.83
N ASN A 48 5.52 -4.43 6.06
CA ASN A 48 4.83 -5.65 6.46
C ASN A 48 5.01 -6.76 5.42
N MET A 49 4.83 -6.44 4.14
CA MET A 49 5.04 -7.39 3.04
C MET A 49 6.49 -7.88 2.99
N ARG A 50 7.47 -6.98 3.09
CA ARG A 50 8.89 -7.34 3.11
C ARG A 50 9.20 -8.30 4.26
N ASP A 51 8.72 -7.99 5.46
CA ASP A 51 9.02 -8.77 6.67
C ASP A 51 8.37 -10.15 6.64
N GLU A 52 7.13 -10.24 6.16
CA GLU A 52 6.45 -11.52 6.00
C GLU A 52 7.13 -12.40 4.93
N MET A 53 7.52 -11.81 3.80
CA MET A 53 8.30 -12.52 2.78
C MET A 53 9.67 -12.96 3.31
N GLY A 54 10.39 -12.07 3.99
CA GLY A 54 11.70 -12.35 4.57
C GLY A 54 11.61 -13.47 5.60
N ALA A 55 10.61 -13.45 6.47
CA ALA A 55 10.34 -14.51 7.44
C ALA A 55 9.98 -15.82 6.75
N GLY A 56 9.17 -15.78 5.68
CA GLY A 56 8.84 -16.95 4.88
C GLY A 56 10.08 -17.58 4.25
N MET A 57 10.91 -16.76 3.58
CA MET A 57 12.14 -17.25 2.95
C MET A 57 13.16 -17.75 3.98
N ALA A 58 13.28 -17.12 5.13
CA ALA A 58 14.13 -17.60 6.22
C ALA A 58 13.67 -18.97 6.74
N ARG A 59 12.36 -19.20 6.85
CA ARG A 59 11.83 -20.54 7.21
C ARG A 59 12.16 -21.59 6.14
N CYS A 60 12.08 -21.22 4.87
CA CYS A 60 12.48 -22.10 3.77
C CYS A 60 13.98 -22.43 3.77
N ALA A 61 14.84 -21.45 4.08
CA ALA A 61 16.26 -21.69 4.22
C ALA A 61 16.58 -22.62 5.42
N ALA A 62 15.79 -22.53 6.50
CA ALA A 62 15.94 -23.39 7.67
C ALA A 62 15.41 -24.84 7.46
N GLN A 63 14.48 -25.06 6.52
CA GLN A 63 13.85 -26.36 6.25
C GLN A 63 13.80 -26.63 4.75
N SER A 64 14.76 -27.41 4.24
CA SER A 64 14.93 -27.67 2.80
C SER A 64 13.73 -28.36 2.12
N GLU A 65 12.86 -29.05 2.88
CA GLU A 65 11.64 -29.72 2.38
C GLU A 65 10.35 -29.04 2.85
N GLY A 66 10.44 -27.78 3.29
CA GLY A 66 9.30 -27.02 3.79
C GLY A 66 8.33 -26.52 2.71
N ASN A 67 7.13 -26.12 3.15
CA ASN A 67 6.16 -25.39 2.34
C ASN A 67 5.86 -24.02 2.96
N LEU A 68 5.76 -22.99 2.11
CA LEU A 68 5.19 -21.70 2.45
C LEU A 68 3.66 -21.80 2.45
N LYS A 69 3.03 -21.20 3.45
CA LYS A 69 1.57 -21.04 3.52
C LYS A 69 1.22 -19.68 2.92
N LEU A 70 0.73 -19.68 1.69
CA LEU A 70 0.32 -18.46 0.98
C LEU A 70 -1.18 -18.51 0.69
N TYR A 71 -1.80 -17.38 0.32
CA TYR A 71 -3.22 -17.38 -0.03
C TYR A 71 -3.40 -17.48 -1.54
N LYS A 72 -4.40 -18.26 -1.98
CA LYS A 72 -4.61 -18.63 -3.38
C LYS A 72 -5.04 -17.45 -4.25
N ASP A 73 -5.96 -16.64 -3.73
CA ASP A 73 -6.54 -15.39 -4.24
C ASP A 73 -7.92 -15.25 -3.58
N SER A 74 -8.23 -14.11 -2.97
CA SER A 74 -9.62 -13.64 -2.76
C SER A 74 -9.61 -12.22 -2.19
N ARG A 75 -9.87 -11.20 -3.02
CA ARG A 75 -10.38 -9.92 -2.52
C ARG A 75 -11.81 -10.14 -2.01
N GLY A 76 -11.99 -10.20 -0.69
CA GLY A 76 -13.32 -10.27 -0.06
C GLY A 76 -14.01 -11.65 -0.07
N GLY A 77 -13.25 -12.76 -0.13
CA GLY A 77 -13.77 -14.14 -0.08
C GLY A 77 -13.07 -15.04 0.95
N ASN A 78 -13.42 -16.32 0.99
CA ASN A 78 -12.75 -17.32 1.84
C ASN A 78 -11.30 -17.50 1.39
N ARG A 79 -10.35 -17.02 2.20
CA ARG A 79 -8.91 -17.11 1.94
C ARG A 79 -8.43 -18.57 2.05
N GLU A 80 -8.39 -19.26 0.92
CA GLU A 80 -7.82 -20.61 0.84
C GLU A 80 -6.30 -20.54 0.98
N ILE A 81 -5.74 -21.28 1.94
CA ILE A 81 -4.29 -21.45 2.09
C ILE A 81 -3.80 -22.46 1.06
N VAL A 82 -2.77 -22.08 0.31
CA VAL A 82 -2.02 -22.91 -0.61
C VAL A 82 -0.65 -23.17 -0.02
N LEU A 83 -0.25 -24.43 -0.04
CA LEU A 83 1.11 -24.84 0.28
C LEU A 83 1.97 -24.69 -0.97
N VAL A 84 2.97 -23.83 -0.90
CA VAL A 84 3.92 -23.58 -1.98
C VAL A 84 5.28 -24.12 -1.57
N PRO A 85 5.84 -25.11 -2.28
CA PRO A 85 7.14 -25.68 -1.92
C PRO A 85 8.23 -24.61 -1.84
N CYS A 86 9.09 -24.71 -0.83
CA CYS A 86 10.23 -23.80 -0.67
C CYS A 86 11.20 -23.81 -1.86
N LEU A 87 11.23 -24.92 -2.60
CA LEU A 87 12.04 -25.15 -3.80
C LEU A 87 11.39 -24.65 -5.11
N SER A 88 10.20 -24.04 -5.07
CA SER A 88 9.55 -23.44 -6.26
C SER A 88 10.46 -22.43 -6.96
N THR A 89 10.16 -21.95 -8.17
CA THR A 89 10.99 -20.87 -8.75
C THR A 89 10.67 -19.52 -8.11
N THR A 90 11.61 -18.56 -8.14
CA THR A 90 11.35 -17.17 -7.71
C THR A 90 10.20 -16.53 -8.49
N SER A 91 10.02 -16.90 -9.76
CA SER A 91 8.87 -16.47 -10.57
C SER A 91 7.54 -17.05 -10.07
N GLU A 92 7.52 -18.33 -9.69
CA GLU A 92 6.32 -18.96 -9.13
C GLU A 92 5.97 -18.35 -7.77
N LEU A 93 6.96 -18.18 -6.90
CA LEU A 93 6.79 -17.52 -5.61
C LEU A 93 6.27 -16.09 -5.77
N ALA A 94 6.86 -15.30 -6.67
CA ALA A 94 6.38 -13.94 -6.94
C ALA A 94 4.92 -13.92 -7.45
N ALA A 95 4.50 -14.92 -8.23
CA ALA A 95 3.10 -15.08 -8.64
C ALA A 95 2.17 -15.30 -7.45
N LYS A 96 2.58 -16.16 -6.51
CA LYS A 96 1.78 -16.50 -5.33
C LYS A 96 1.78 -15.38 -4.30
N PHE A 97 2.88 -14.63 -4.15
CA PHE A 97 2.93 -13.47 -3.26
C PHE A 97 1.98 -12.36 -3.69
N VAL A 98 1.81 -12.13 -4.99
CA VAL A 98 0.80 -11.18 -5.49
C VAL A 98 -0.57 -11.52 -4.94
N ASN A 99 -1.00 -12.77 -5.11
CA ASN A 99 -2.29 -13.25 -4.65
C ASN A 99 -2.41 -13.23 -3.11
N HIS A 100 -1.32 -13.57 -2.43
CA HIS A 100 -1.26 -13.59 -0.97
C HIS A 100 -1.53 -12.21 -0.37
N PHE A 101 -1.00 -11.16 -1.00
CA PHE A 101 -1.10 -9.78 -0.52
C PHE A 101 -2.27 -8.98 -1.12
N LEU A 102 -3.13 -9.58 -1.98
CA LEU A 102 -4.20 -8.85 -2.68
C LEU A 102 -5.17 -8.03 -1.80
N GLU A 103 -5.22 -8.31 -0.50
CA GLU A 103 -6.02 -7.59 0.50
C GLU A 103 -5.46 -6.24 0.92
N TYR A 104 -4.19 -5.95 0.62
CA TYR A 104 -3.61 -4.65 0.93
C TYR A 104 -4.28 -3.58 0.07
N ASP A 105 -4.94 -2.63 0.75
CA ASP A 105 -5.60 -1.50 0.12
C ASP A 105 -4.61 -0.44 -0.35
N ASN A 106 -4.97 0.28 -1.41
CA ASN A 106 -4.24 1.45 -1.88
C ASN A 106 -4.88 2.73 -1.31
N PRO A 107 -4.19 3.47 -0.41
CA PRO A 107 -4.70 4.71 0.19
C PRO A 107 -4.92 5.87 -0.81
N TYR A 108 -4.35 5.79 -2.01
CA TYR A 108 -4.50 6.82 -3.03
C TYR A 108 -5.74 6.60 -3.90
N ASN A 109 -6.06 5.36 -4.23
CA ASN A 109 -7.16 5.01 -5.13
C ASN A 109 -7.62 3.57 -4.91
N ASP A 110 -8.86 3.41 -4.45
CA ASP A 110 -9.53 2.13 -4.18
C ASP A 110 -9.91 1.34 -5.44
N LYS A 111 -9.94 2.01 -6.61
CA LYS A 111 -10.26 1.40 -7.90
C LYS A 111 -9.04 0.93 -8.67
N GLN A 112 -7.83 1.24 -8.20
CA GLN A 112 -6.60 0.87 -8.89
C GLN A 112 -6.17 -0.56 -8.54
N VAL A 113 -5.33 -1.16 -9.38
CA VAL A 113 -4.68 -2.43 -9.04
C VAL A 113 -3.59 -2.15 -8.01
N ASN A 114 -3.79 -2.63 -6.78
CA ASN A 114 -2.88 -2.37 -5.65
C ASN A 114 -1.54 -3.11 -5.76
N ILE A 115 -1.54 -4.32 -6.34
CA ILE A 115 -0.36 -5.18 -6.41
C ILE A 115 -0.25 -5.76 -7.82
N THR A 116 0.94 -5.66 -8.41
CA THR A 116 1.22 -6.12 -9.77
C THR A 116 2.50 -6.96 -9.84
N ARG A 117 2.77 -7.53 -11.01
CA ARG A 117 4.08 -8.12 -11.35
C ARG A 117 4.68 -7.39 -12.53
N GLY A 118 6.01 -7.25 -12.55
CA GLY A 118 6.70 -6.62 -13.67
C GLY A 118 8.16 -7.08 -13.78
N GLY A 119 8.68 -7.10 -15.01
CA GLY A 119 10.09 -7.43 -15.26
C GLY A 119 11.05 -6.35 -14.75
N ASN A 120 10.62 -5.10 -14.73
CA ASN A 120 11.37 -3.97 -14.18
C ASN A 120 10.62 -3.38 -12.99
N CYS A 121 11.37 -2.91 -12.01
CA CYS A 121 10.88 -2.26 -10.80
C CYS A 121 10.32 -0.86 -11.09
N ASN A 122 9.11 -0.81 -11.63
CA ASN A 122 8.40 0.41 -12.04
C ASN A 122 6.87 0.26 -11.84
N PRO A 123 6.38 0.26 -10.59
CA PRO A 123 4.95 0.29 -10.30
C PRO A 123 4.32 1.59 -10.82
N THR A 124 3.31 1.47 -11.70
CA THR A 124 2.61 2.61 -12.27
C THR A 124 1.49 3.09 -11.35
N GLY A 125 1.64 4.30 -10.85
CA GLY A 125 0.67 4.99 -9.99
C GLY A 125 0.93 4.86 -8.49
N LEU A 126 0.46 5.86 -7.76
CA LEU A 126 0.70 6.03 -6.33
C LEU A 126 0.05 4.90 -5.51
N GLY A 127 0.78 4.41 -4.52
CA GLY A 127 0.37 3.32 -3.65
C GLY A 127 0.41 1.92 -4.27
N VAL A 128 0.87 1.79 -5.52
CA VAL A 128 0.97 0.48 -6.17
C VAL A 128 2.25 -0.23 -5.73
N HIS A 129 2.08 -1.49 -5.34
CA HIS A 129 3.14 -2.44 -5.07
C HIS A 129 3.37 -3.31 -6.32
N GLN A 130 4.61 -3.69 -6.56
CA GLN A 130 4.98 -4.53 -7.69
C GLN A 130 6.06 -5.52 -7.28
N PHE A 131 5.81 -6.79 -7.56
CA PHE A 131 6.81 -7.84 -7.45
C PHE A 131 7.58 -7.96 -8.75
N SER A 132 8.89 -7.81 -8.66
CA SER A 132 9.82 -7.97 -9.77
C SER A 132 10.82 -9.07 -9.44
N ASN A 133 11.05 -9.99 -10.38
CA ASN A 133 12.08 -11.00 -10.27
C ASN A 133 13.25 -10.62 -11.18
N SER A 134 14.46 -10.50 -10.60
CA SER A 134 15.65 -10.27 -11.42
C SER A 134 15.94 -11.53 -12.23
N HIS A 135 15.95 -11.41 -13.56
CA HIS A 135 16.40 -12.49 -14.46
C HIS A 135 17.92 -12.47 -14.66
N THR A 136 18.60 -11.46 -14.11
CA THR A 136 20.03 -11.19 -14.28
C THR A 136 20.63 -10.89 -12.91
N GLY A 137 20.79 -11.91 -12.07
CA GLY A 137 21.32 -11.75 -10.71
C GLY A 137 21.05 -12.96 -9.82
N PRO A 138 21.45 -12.90 -8.53
CA PRO A 138 21.10 -13.93 -7.54
C PRO A 138 19.57 -14.07 -7.43
N ASP A 139 19.12 -15.31 -7.21
CA ASP A 139 17.71 -15.72 -7.19
C ASP A 139 16.95 -14.97 -6.07
N SER A 140 16.39 -13.81 -6.42
CA SER A 140 15.82 -12.83 -5.48
C SER A 140 14.54 -12.23 -6.02
N ILE A 141 13.65 -11.87 -5.09
CA ILE A 141 12.40 -11.18 -5.38
C ILE A 141 12.53 -9.75 -4.88
N THR A 142 12.35 -8.78 -5.76
CA THR A 142 12.32 -7.37 -5.41
C THR A 142 10.86 -6.92 -5.25
N LEU A 143 10.52 -6.42 -4.07
CA LEU A 143 9.30 -5.67 -3.82
C LEU A 143 9.56 -4.19 -4.12
N CYS A 144 8.84 -3.67 -5.10
CA CYS A 144 8.86 -2.29 -5.51
C CYS A 144 7.56 -1.63 -5.08
N THR A 145 7.60 -0.41 -4.57
CA THR A 145 6.39 0.28 -4.14
C THR A 145 6.49 1.75 -4.49
N ASN A 146 5.51 2.26 -5.21
CA ASN A 146 5.41 3.70 -5.45
C ASN A 146 4.72 4.34 -4.26
N THR A 147 5.49 4.93 -3.35
CA THR A 147 4.94 5.60 -2.17
C THR A 147 4.41 6.99 -2.48
N GLY A 148 4.80 7.57 -3.61
CA GLY A 148 4.66 9.00 -3.85
C GLY A 148 5.56 9.86 -2.96
N ASP A 149 5.60 11.16 -3.27
CA ASP A 149 6.14 12.21 -2.41
C ASP A 149 5.05 13.22 -1.98
N GLU A 150 5.44 14.24 -1.22
CA GLU A 150 4.51 15.26 -0.71
C GLU A 150 3.91 16.14 -1.82
N ASP A 151 4.57 16.20 -2.98
CA ASP A 151 4.16 16.96 -4.16
C ASP A 151 3.28 16.12 -5.12
N GLY A 152 3.12 14.82 -4.85
CA GLY A 152 2.34 13.89 -5.65
C GLY A 152 3.11 13.25 -6.82
N ASN A 153 4.43 13.38 -6.86
CA ASN A 153 5.26 12.70 -7.86
C ASN A 153 5.55 11.26 -7.44
N ASP A 154 5.98 10.46 -8.42
CA ASP A 154 6.37 9.08 -8.19
C ASP A 154 7.65 8.98 -7.35
N LYS A 155 7.60 8.15 -6.32
CA LYS A 155 8.76 7.81 -5.48
C LYS A 155 8.78 6.32 -5.22
N ILE A 156 9.76 5.63 -5.78
CA ILE A 156 9.83 4.16 -5.73
C ILE A 156 10.76 3.73 -4.60
N VAL A 157 10.20 2.98 -3.64
CA VAL A 157 10.95 2.27 -2.61
C VAL A 157 11.12 0.81 -3.02
N LYS A 158 12.30 0.25 -2.75
CA LYS A 158 12.66 -1.11 -3.14
C LYS A 158 13.13 -1.91 -1.93
N ALA A 159 12.70 -3.17 -1.85
CA ALA A 159 13.24 -4.16 -0.93
C ALA A 159 13.62 -5.41 -1.71
N ASN A 160 14.86 -5.87 -1.57
CA ASN A 160 15.30 -7.13 -2.15
C ASN A 160 15.19 -8.23 -1.10
N ILE A 161 14.47 -9.30 -1.42
CA ILE A 161 14.36 -10.47 -0.59
C ILE A 161 15.08 -11.62 -1.28
N TYR A 162 16.14 -12.09 -0.65
CA TYR A 162 17.00 -13.14 -1.16
C TYR A 162 16.55 -14.50 -0.63
N ARG A 163 16.69 -15.53 -1.46
CA ARG A 163 16.72 -16.90 -0.96
C ARG A 163 18.01 -17.11 -0.18
N GLY A 164 17.87 -17.61 1.05
CA GLY A 164 18.98 -18.05 1.89
C GLY A 164 19.54 -19.39 1.43
#